data_AF-A0A2V7WZW5-F1
#
_entry.id   AF-A0A2V7WZW5-F1
#
_cell.length_a   1.000
_cell.length_b   1.000
_cell.length_c   1.000
_cell.angle_alpha   90.00
_cell.angle_beta   90.00
_cell.angle_gamma   90.00
#
_symmetry.space_group_name_H-M   'P 1'
#
loop_
_entity.id
_entity.type
_entity.pdbx_description
1 polymer ?
#
loop_
_entity_poly.entity_id
_entity_poly.type
_entity_poly.pdbx_seq_one_letter_code
_entity_poly.pdbx_strand_id
1 'polypeptide(L)'
;MFADAAARAELNALVHPRVRDEEARRAAAHAAAGGRVFVTDAALLVEAGLHLRFDRLVVVDCEGGEQLRRLVERDGIEVTAARARIAAQMPAAEKRRFAHIVFDASGGLEATDAAAVRLAHELAALAEHAPARPPVRETALVAALHRGPVHGPRGLDPARFATGVAVAGGMEMEGLKRLLVPPFEGPWLAAAQTPAPPGPGPETLALVVGLWSLLRRGLDPEFTAAAMFSMAYLTDRDAARTAGACLVSLAAAHLGAGVRPREEERRAWTATAERWAGGAVPSWAREIVDAPLREPIDRGGAGEAARAAGIDPRLADGLIACATPGAEPDAPLALVEAAHVLIKGSA
;
A
#
# COMPACT_ATOMS: atom_id res chain seq x y z
N MET A 1 13.58 -11.55 -29.12
CA MET A 1 12.45 -11.54 -28.16
C MET A 1 12.55 -10.37 -27.16
N PHE A 2 13.72 -10.03 -26.60
CA PHE A 2 13.87 -8.89 -25.67
C PHE A 2 13.72 -7.49 -26.28
N ALA A 3 13.79 -7.34 -27.60
CA ALA A 3 13.76 -6.05 -28.29
C ALA A 3 12.36 -5.57 -28.71
N ASP A 4 11.34 -6.44 -28.64
CA ASP A 4 9.96 -6.11 -29.03
C ASP A 4 9.09 -5.97 -27.77
N ALA A 5 8.66 -4.74 -27.49
CA ALA A 5 7.84 -4.42 -26.33
C ALA A 5 6.43 -5.03 -26.42
N ALA A 6 5.86 -5.14 -27.62
CA ALA A 6 4.53 -5.70 -27.84
C ALA A 6 4.55 -7.23 -27.65
N ALA A 7 5.52 -7.91 -28.27
CA ALA A 7 5.68 -9.36 -28.09
C ALA A 7 6.00 -9.74 -26.63
N ARG A 8 6.79 -8.91 -25.92
CA ARG A 8 7.04 -9.10 -24.48
C ARG A 8 5.77 -8.91 -23.65
N ALA A 9 4.95 -7.91 -23.96
CA ALA A 9 3.70 -7.68 -23.25
C ALA A 9 2.71 -8.84 -23.45
N GLU A 10 2.60 -9.37 -24.67
CA GLU A 10 1.76 -10.53 -24.99
C GLU A 10 2.25 -11.80 -24.26
N LEU A 11 3.54 -12.08 -24.30
CA LEU A 11 4.12 -13.21 -23.57
C LEU A 11 3.85 -13.09 -22.06
N ASN A 12 4.07 -11.91 -21.50
CA ASN A 12 3.81 -11.63 -20.09
C ASN A 12 2.33 -11.85 -19.73
N ALA A 13 1.40 -11.41 -20.58
CA ALA A 13 -0.04 -11.62 -20.38
C ALA A 13 -0.42 -13.10 -20.34
N LEU A 14 0.28 -13.96 -21.10
CA LEU A 14 0.07 -15.42 -21.10
C LEU A 14 0.74 -16.11 -19.90
N VAL A 15 1.94 -15.67 -19.51
CA VAL A 15 2.77 -16.32 -18.50
C VAL A 15 2.36 -15.93 -17.08
N HIS A 16 2.10 -14.65 -16.80
CA HIS A 16 1.84 -14.18 -15.44
C HIS A 16 0.66 -14.86 -14.75
N PRO A 17 -0.50 -15.09 -15.40
CA PRO A 17 -1.60 -15.82 -14.76
C PRO A 17 -1.18 -17.23 -14.31
N ARG A 18 -0.47 -17.98 -15.16
CA ARG A 18 0.01 -19.33 -14.83
C ARG A 18 1.02 -19.34 -13.70
N VAL A 19 1.90 -18.34 -13.65
CA VAL A 19 2.86 -18.17 -12.54
C VAL A 19 2.11 -17.89 -11.23
N ARG A 20 1.08 -17.04 -11.26
CA ARG A 20 0.25 -16.73 -10.08
C ARG A 20 -0.52 -17.98 -9.60
N ASP A 21 -1.07 -18.76 -10.51
CA ASP A 21 -1.80 -20.00 -10.16
C ASP A 21 -0.87 -21.03 -9.52
N GLU A 22 0.33 -21.22 -10.07
CA GLU A 22 1.32 -22.15 -9.51
C GLU A 22 1.87 -21.67 -8.17
N GLU A 23 2.10 -20.36 -8.02
CA GLU A 23 2.46 -19.73 -6.75
C GLU A 23 1.38 -20.00 -5.68
N ALA A 24 0.12 -19.71 -5.99
CA ALA A 24 -1.00 -19.94 -5.08
C ALA A 24 -1.14 -21.42 -4.71
N ARG A 25 -0.98 -22.33 -5.68
CA ARG A 25 -1.02 -23.78 -5.44
C ARG A 25 0.09 -24.23 -4.49
N ARG A 26 1.32 -23.74 -4.67
CA ARG A 26 2.45 -24.06 -3.78
C ARG A 26 2.27 -23.49 -2.39
N ALA A 27 1.81 -22.24 -2.29
CA ALA A 27 1.52 -21.60 -1.01
C ALA A 27 0.44 -22.36 -0.23
N ALA A 28 -0.66 -22.76 -0.90
CA ALA A 28 -1.72 -23.55 -0.30
C ALA A 28 -1.24 -24.94 0.16
N ALA A 29 -0.44 -25.63 -0.66
CA ALA A 29 0.15 -26.91 -0.29
C ALA A 29 1.11 -26.79 0.92
N HIS A 30 1.92 -25.74 0.96
CA HIS A 30 2.81 -25.46 2.08
C HIS A 30 2.03 -25.18 3.38
N ALA A 31 0.97 -24.36 3.30
CA ALA A 31 0.09 -24.07 4.43
C ALA A 31 -0.62 -25.34 4.94
N ALA A 32 -1.13 -26.18 4.04
CA ALA A 32 -1.75 -27.47 4.38
C ALA A 32 -0.78 -28.43 5.09
N ALA A 33 0.52 -28.31 4.85
CA ALA A 33 1.57 -29.06 5.54
C ALA A 33 2.03 -28.43 6.87
N GLY A 34 1.33 -27.40 7.36
CA GLY A 34 1.69 -26.68 8.60
C GLY A 34 2.76 -25.61 8.42
N GLY A 35 3.14 -25.31 7.17
CA GLY A 35 4.04 -24.22 6.85
C GLY A 35 3.44 -22.86 7.20
N ARG A 36 4.23 -21.99 7.85
CA ARG A 36 3.78 -20.67 8.35
C ARG A 36 4.28 -19.50 7.53
N VAL A 37 5.38 -19.69 6.79
CA VAL A 37 6.04 -18.64 6.01
C VAL A 37 6.32 -19.17 4.61
N PHE A 38 5.76 -18.52 3.61
CA PHE A 38 6.01 -18.81 2.19
C PHE A 38 6.72 -17.62 1.56
N VAL A 39 7.86 -17.85 0.92
CA VAL A 39 8.68 -16.79 0.30
C VAL A 39 8.62 -16.94 -1.22
N THR A 40 8.14 -15.88 -1.89
CA THR A 40 8.24 -15.74 -3.34
C THR A 40 9.39 -14.78 -3.67
N ASP A 41 10.39 -15.27 -4.39
CA ASP A 41 11.48 -14.45 -4.93
C ASP A 41 11.13 -13.96 -6.35
N ALA A 42 11.12 -12.64 -6.54
CA ALA A 42 10.84 -12.00 -7.82
C ALA A 42 11.59 -10.67 -7.97
N ALA A 43 12.43 -10.57 -9.00
CA ALA A 43 13.33 -9.43 -9.21
C ALA A 43 12.62 -8.07 -9.45
N LEU A 44 11.44 -8.09 -10.08
CA LEU A 44 10.71 -6.89 -10.52
C LEU A 44 9.42 -6.65 -9.74
N LEU A 45 9.34 -7.13 -8.50
CA LEU A 45 8.08 -7.13 -7.75
C LEU A 45 7.52 -5.71 -7.49
N VAL A 46 8.39 -4.77 -7.12
CA VAL A 46 8.02 -3.36 -6.89
C VAL A 46 7.79 -2.66 -8.23
N GLU A 47 8.67 -2.86 -9.21
CA GLU A 47 8.55 -2.24 -10.54
C GLU A 47 7.27 -2.66 -11.26
N ALA A 48 6.83 -3.91 -11.09
CA ALA A 48 5.55 -4.40 -11.60
C ALA A 48 4.34 -3.95 -10.77
N GLY A 49 4.56 -3.33 -9.60
CA GLY A 49 3.49 -2.85 -8.73
C GLY A 49 2.71 -3.96 -8.03
N LEU A 50 3.37 -5.10 -7.77
CA LEU A 50 2.74 -6.33 -7.28
C LEU A 50 3.07 -6.64 -5.81
N HIS A 51 3.89 -5.84 -5.15
CA HIS A 51 4.38 -6.09 -3.79
C HIS A 51 3.26 -6.18 -2.74
N LEU A 52 2.12 -5.50 -2.94
CA LEU A 52 0.97 -5.55 -2.03
C LEU A 52 0.12 -6.81 -2.18
N ARG A 53 0.46 -7.72 -3.11
CA ARG A 53 -0.08 -9.10 -3.10
C ARG A 53 0.44 -9.88 -1.89
N PHE A 54 1.60 -9.47 -1.35
CA PHE A 54 2.31 -10.13 -0.27
C PHE A 54 2.11 -9.43 1.06
N ASP A 55 2.31 -10.21 2.11
CA ASP A 55 2.17 -9.80 3.50
C ASP A 55 3.27 -8.86 3.95
N ARG A 56 4.50 -9.12 3.51
CA ARG A 56 5.70 -8.35 3.80
C ARG A 56 6.57 -8.35 2.54
N LEU A 57 7.25 -7.24 2.30
CA LEU A 57 8.25 -7.10 1.25
C LEU A 57 9.64 -7.05 1.90
N VAL A 58 10.49 -8.02 1.55
CA VAL A 58 11.91 -7.99 1.87
C VAL A 58 12.67 -7.46 0.67
N VAL A 59 13.44 -6.39 0.84
CA VAL A 59 14.35 -5.88 -0.19
C VAL A 59 15.78 -6.26 0.20
N VAL A 60 16.37 -7.14 -0.59
CA VAL A 60 17.78 -7.50 -0.50
C VAL A 60 18.60 -6.42 -1.21
N ASP A 61 19.46 -5.73 -0.47
CA ASP A 61 20.32 -4.65 -0.97
C ASP A 61 21.78 -4.92 -0.57
N CYS A 62 22.72 -4.29 -1.28
CA CYS A 62 24.13 -4.28 -0.90
C CYS A 62 24.79 -2.98 -1.35
N GLU A 63 25.96 -2.67 -0.80
CA GLU A 63 26.73 -1.50 -1.24
C GLU A 63 26.95 -1.49 -2.76
N GLY A 64 26.78 -0.33 -3.40
CA GLY A 64 26.85 -0.22 -4.87
C GLY A 64 28.19 -0.66 -5.46
N GLY A 65 29.29 -0.52 -4.71
CA GLY A 65 30.60 -1.06 -5.10
C GLY A 65 30.61 -2.59 -5.13
N GLU A 66 30.04 -3.22 -4.10
CA GLU A 66 29.90 -4.68 -4.01
C GLU A 66 28.94 -5.23 -5.06
N GLN A 67 27.82 -4.55 -5.31
CA GLN A 67 26.87 -4.94 -6.36
C GLN A 67 27.56 -4.99 -7.73
N LEU A 68 28.33 -3.94 -8.06
CA LEU A 68 29.06 -3.85 -9.33
C LEU A 68 30.14 -4.92 -9.43
N ARG A 69 30.96 -5.06 -8.37
CA ARG A 69 32.04 -6.05 -8.31
C ARG A 69 31.51 -7.48 -8.52
N ARG A 70 30.48 -7.87 -7.76
CA ARG A 70 29.86 -9.20 -7.84
C ARG A 70 29.21 -9.44 -9.20
N LEU A 71 28.60 -8.43 -9.81
CA LEU A 71 27.98 -8.55 -11.14
C LEU A 71 29.02 -8.80 -12.23
N VAL A 72 30.15 -8.08 -12.19
CA VAL A 72 31.28 -8.27 -13.12
C VAL A 72 31.91 -9.65 -12.94
N GLU A 73 32.21 -10.04 -11.70
CA GLU A 73 32.83 -11.33 -11.40
C GLU A 73 31.94 -12.52 -11.78
N ARG A 74 30.63 -12.47 -11.45
CA ARG A 74 29.69 -13.56 -11.69
C ARG A 74 29.36 -13.74 -13.18
N ASP A 75 29.11 -12.64 -13.89
CA ASP A 75 28.60 -12.69 -15.27
C ASP A 75 29.72 -12.54 -16.31
N GLY A 76 30.96 -12.21 -15.90
CA GLY A 76 32.10 -12.03 -16.79
C GLY A 76 31.94 -10.87 -17.78
N ILE A 77 31.23 -9.81 -17.37
CA ILE A 77 30.88 -8.67 -18.23
C ILE A 77 31.72 -7.42 -17.92
N GLU A 78 31.88 -6.56 -18.92
CA GLU A 78 32.53 -5.26 -18.76
C GLU A 78 31.85 -4.38 -17.71
N VAL A 79 32.65 -3.58 -17.00
CA VAL A 79 32.17 -2.66 -15.94
C VAL A 79 31.09 -1.70 -16.46
N THR A 80 31.22 -1.22 -17.70
CA THR A 80 30.24 -0.33 -18.34
C THR A 80 28.91 -1.04 -18.58
N ALA A 81 28.94 -2.29 -19.02
CA ALA A 81 27.74 -3.11 -19.21
C ALA A 81 27.06 -3.45 -17.87
N ALA A 82 27.84 -3.77 -16.84
CA ALA A 82 27.34 -3.98 -15.49
C ALA A 82 26.64 -2.73 -14.93
N ARG A 83 27.25 -1.54 -15.08
CA ARG A 83 26.64 -0.26 -14.69
C ARG A 83 25.34 0.01 -15.43
N ALA A 84 25.29 -0.23 -16.75
CA ALA A 84 24.08 -0.06 -17.54
C ALA A 84 22.94 -0.98 -17.05
N ARG A 85 23.26 -2.23 -16.69
CA ARG A 85 22.28 -3.19 -16.17
C ARG A 85 21.75 -2.80 -14.79
N ILE A 86 22.59 -2.27 -13.91
CA ILE A 86 22.17 -1.74 -12.61
C ILE A 86 21.26 -0.52 -12.81
N ALA A 87 21.64 0.40 -13.70
CA ALA A 87 20.89 1.62 -13.99
C ALA A 87 19.53 1.37 -14.68
N ALA A 88 19.35 0.20 -15.32
CA ALA A 88 18.08 -0.17 -15.94
C ALA A 88 16.99 -0.59 -14.91
N GLN A 89 17.37 -0.80 -13.65
CA GLN A 89 16.46 -1.16 -12.57
C GLN A 89 16.12 0.06 -11.71
N MET A 90 15.10 -0.09 -10.86
CA MET A 90 14.81 0.90 -9.83
C MET A 90 16.05 1.09 -8.93
N PRO A 91 16.46 2.34 -8.63
CA PRO A 91 17.55 2.58 -7.69
C PRO A 91 17.25 1.90 -6.34
N ALA A 92 18.26 1.22 -5.77
CA ALA A 92 18.06 0.43 -4.56
C ALA A 92 17.57 1.27 -3.38
N ALA A 93 18.08 2.49 -3.21
CA ALA A 93 17.61 3.46 -2.21
C ALA A 93 16.10 3.75 -2.35
N GLU A 94 15.61 3.80 -3.59
CA GLU A 94 14.19 4.04 -3.87
C GLU A 94 13.35 2.79 -3.64
N LYS A 95 13.86 1.61 -4.03
CA LYS A 95 13.22 0.32 -3.79
C LYS A 95 13.07 0.02 -2.29
N ARG A 96 14.07 0.39 -1.47
CA ARG A 96 14.04 0.24 -0.01
C ARG A 96 12.86 0.97 0.65
N ARG A 97 12.31 2.03 0.05
CA ARG A 97 11.16 2.76 0.59
C ARG A 97 9.87 1.95 0.59
N PHE A 98 9.78 0.90 -0.22
CA PHE A 98 8.64 -0.02 -0.26
C PHE A 98 8.82 -1.22 0.67
N ALA A 99 10.02 -1.39 1.23
CA ALA A 99 10.39 -2.55 2.01
C ALA A 99 9.74 -2.49 3.39
N HIS A 100 9.17 -3.62 3.80
CA HIS A 100 8.86 -3.84 5.21
C HIS A 100 10.14 -4.18 5.97
N ILE A 101 11.05 -4.91 5.30
CA ILE A 101 12.34 -5.33 5.84
C ILE A 101 13.40 -5.09 4.76
N VAL A 102 14.47 -4.38 5.13
CA VAL A 102 15.67 -4.24 4.28
C VAL A 102 16.69 -5.26 4.75
N PHE A 103 17.12 -6.14 3.85
CA PHE A 103 18.16 -7.14 4.11
C PHE A 103 19.47 -6.67 3.49
N ASP A 104 20.46 -6.38 4.32
CA ASP A 104 21.81 -6.00 3.87
C ASP A 104 22.67 -7.22 3.59
N ALA A 105 23.00 -7.42 2.31
CA ALA A 105 23.84 -8.50 1.80
C ALA A 105 25.27 -8.01 1.43
N SER A 106 25.72 -6.88 1.97
CA SER A 106 27.06 -6.32 1.69
C SER A 106 28.20 -7.17 2.26
N GLY A 107 27.92 -7.97 3.31
CA GLY A 107 28.88 -8.92 3.87
C GLY A 107 29.20 -10.11 2.95
N GLY A 108 30.11 -10.98 3.40
CA GLY A 108 30.39 -12.25 2.75
C GLY A 108 29.26 -13.28 2.91
N LEU A 109 29.42 -14.45 2.27
CA LEU A 109 28.41 -15.53 2.31
C LEU A 109 28.09 -15.97 3.74
N GLU A 110 29.09 -16.19 4.60
CA GLU A 110 28.86 -16.58 6.00
C GLU A 110 28.05 -15.55 6.79
N ALA A 111 28.34 -14.26 6.60
CA ALA A 111 27.58 -13.17 7.22
C ALA A 111 26.14 -13.11 6.69
N THR A 112 25.98 -13.36 5.39
CA THR A 112 24.68 -13.41 4.71
C THR A 112 23.84 -14.58 5.22
N ASP A 113 24.42 -15.77 5.34
CA ASP A 113 23.75 -16.96 5.87
C ASP A 113 23.30 -16.75 7.31
N ALA A 114 24.17 -16.19 8.16
CA ALA A 114 23.80 -15.85 9.52
C ALA A 114 22.67 -14.81 9.59
N ALA A 115 22.67 -13.81 8.70
CA ALA A 115 21.59 -12.83 8.59
C ALA A 115 20.29 -13.45 8.08
N ALA A 116 20.35 -14.37 7.11
CA ALA A 116 19.20 -15.07 6.56
C ALA A 116 18.50 -15.94 7.63
N VAL A 117 19.28 -16.62 8.49
CA VAL A 117 18.72 -17.36 9.63
C VAL A 117 17.99 -16.43 10.60
N ARG A 118 18.57 -15.26 10.92
CA ARG A 118 17.90 -14.26 11.77
C ARG A 118 16.59 -13.76 11.15
N LEU A 119 16.61 -13.44 9.86
CA LEU A 119 15.41 -13.03 9.11
C LEU A 119 14.35 -14.14 9.12
N ALA A 120 14.74 -15.40 8.95
CA ALA A 120 13.80 -16.53 8.99
C ALA A 120 13.11 -16.64 10.37
N HIS A 121 13.85 -16.44 11.47
CA HIS A 121 13.27 -16.40 12.81
C HIS A 121 12.34 -15.21 13.01
N GLU A 122 12.70 -14.02 12.51
CA GLU A 122 11.85 -12.83 12.56
C GLU A 122 10.53 -13.05 11.81
N LEU A 123 10.59 -13.59 10.59
CA LEU A 123 9.41 -13.92 9.79
C LEU A 123 8.54 -14.98 10.47
N ALA A 124 9.14 -15.99 11.10
CA ALA A 124 8.40 -17.00 11.86
C ALA A 124 7.67 -16.38 13.06
N ALA A 125 8.33 -15.50 13.81
CA ALA A 125 7.71 -14.79 14.93
C ALA A 125 6.57 -13.86 14.47
N LEU A 126 6.73 -13.19 13.33
CA LEU A 126 5.66 -12.39 12.72
C LEU A 126 4.46 -13.25 12.30
N ALA A 127 4.71 -14.45 11.77
CA ALA A 127 3.65 -15.38 11.40
C ALA A 127 2.89 -15.94 12.61
N GLU A 128 3.56 -16.11 13.76
CA GLU A 128 2.92 -16.50 15.02
C GLU A 128 1.99 -15.41 15.58
N HIS A 129 2.36 -14.15 15.38
CA HIS A 129 1.59 -12.99 15.83
C HIS A 129 0.83 -12.35 14.67
N ALA A 130 0.22 -13.19 13.82
CA ALA A 130 -0.58 -12.71 12.70
C ALA A 130 -1.64 -11.70 13.19
N PRO A 131 -1.84 -10.59 12.48
CA PRO A 131 -2.72 -9.52 12.91
C PRO A 131 -4.16 -10.01 13.08
N ALA A 132 -4.86 -9.41 14.04
CA ALA A 132 -6.28 -9.69 14.25
C ALA A 132 -7.08 -9.36 12.98
N ARG A 133 -7.98 -10.27 12.60
CA ARG A 133 -8.88 -10.11 11.45
C ARG A 133 -10.33 -9.97 11.91
N PRO A 134 -10.69 -8.85 12.55
CA PRO A 134 -12.09 -8.60 12.91
C PRO A 134 -12.95 -8.51 11.64
N PRO A 135 -14.24 -8.84 11.72
CA PRO A 135 -15.14 -8.71 10.58
C PRO A 135 -15.22 -7.24 10.15
N VAL A 136 -15.16 -7.01 8.85
CA VAL A 136 -15.32 -5.67 8.29
C VAL A 136 -16.80 -5.30 8.33
N ARG A 137 -17.11 -4.14 8.90
CA ARG A 137 -18.47 -3.62 8.88
C ARG A 137 -18.73 -3.06 7.49
N GLU A 138 -19.57 -3.74 6.71
CA GLU A 138 -19.98 -3.28 5.38
C GLU A 138 -20.50 -1.83 5.41
N THR A 139 -21.23 -1.48 6.46
CA THR A 139 -21.72 -0.12 6.70
C THR A 139 -20.60 0.92 6.78
N ALA A 140 -19.42 0.57 7.30
CA ALA A 140 -18.28 1.50 7.36
C ALA A 140 -17.72 1.80 5.96
N LEU A 141 -17.70 0.82 5.05
CA LEU A 141 -17.25 1.04 3.68
C LEU A 141 -18.24 1.85 2.86
N VAL A 142 -19.54 1.56 3.01
CA VAL A 142 -20.59 2.39 2.41
C VAL A 142 -20.53 3.82 2.95
N ALA A 143 -20.37 3.99 4.26
CA ALA A 143 -20.23 5.30 4.89
C ALA A 143 -18.98 6.05 4.41
N ALA A 144 -17.83 5.38 4.28
CA ALA A 144 -16.60 5.96 3.75
C ALA A 144 -16.79 6.50 2.33
N LEU A 145 -17.44 5.74 1.45
CA LEU A 145 -17.70 6.16 0.07
C LEU A 145 -18.79 7.23 -0.02
N HIS A 146 -19.81 7.18 0.84
CA HIS A 146 -20.93 8.10 0.80
C HIS A 146 -20.60 9.46 1.44
N ARG A 147 -20.00 9.45 2.63
CA ARG A 147 -19.70 10.66 3.42
C ARG A 147 -18.30 11.21 3.17
N GLY A 148 -17.36 10.36 2.75
CA GLY A 148 -15.99 10.73 2.44
C GLY A 148 -15.80 11.56 1.16
N PRO A 149 -14.54 11.84 0.79
CA PRO A 149 -14.19 12.58 -0.42
C PRO A 149 -14.79 11.95 -1.69
N VAL A 150 -15.16 12.79 -2.67
CA VAL A 150 -15.71 12.34 -3.97
C VAL A 150 -14.78 12.63 -5.15
N HIS A 151 -13.75 13.41 -4.92
CA HIS A 151 -12.66 13.63 -5.86
C HIS A 151 -11.40 13.11 -5.22
N GLY A 152 -10.60 12.40 -6.00
CA GLY A 152 -9.31 11.91 -5.54
C GLY A 152 -8.15 12.40 -6.39
N PRO A 153 -6.92 12.00 -6.05
CA PRO A 153 -5.74 12.55 -6.66
C PRO A 153 -5.68 12.17 -8.13
N ARG A 154 -5.31 13.13 -8.97
CA ARG A 154 -5.19 12.95 -10.43
C ARG A 154 -6.46 12.34 -11.08
N GLY A 155 -7.63 12.72 -10.58
CA GLY A 155 -8.92 12.28 -11.11
C GLY A 155 -9.28 10.82 -10.77
N LEU A 156 -8.50 10.16 -9.92
CA LEU A 156 -8.84 8.84 -9.38
C LEU A 156 -9.72 9.03 -8.15
N ASP A 157 -11.04 9.09 -8.34
CA ASP A 157 -11.99 9.19 -7.23
C ASP A 157 -12.07 7.89 -6.39
N PRO A 158 -12.53 7.96 -5.13
CA PRO A 158 -12.54 6.80 -4.23
C PRO A 158 -13.44 5.64 -4.67
N ALA A 159 -14.58 5.89 -5.34
CA ALA A 159 -15.49 4.83 -5.77
C ALA A 159 -14.93 4.07 -6.99
N ARG A 160 -14.34 4.81 -7.93
CA ARG A 160 -13.61 4.25 -9.08
C ARG A 160 -12.37 3.49 -8.63
N PHE A 161 -11.65 4.00 -7.63
CA PHE A 161 -10.55 3.31 -6.99
C PHE A 161 -11.00 1.99 -6.36
N ALA A 162 -12.04 1.99 -5.52
CA ALA A 162 -12.58 0.79 -4.89
C ALA A 162 -12.96 -0.29 -5.93
N THR A 163 -13.68 0.11 -6.97
CA THR A 163 -14.08 -0.80 -8.06
C THR A 163 -12.86 -1.33 -8.81
N GLY A 164 -11.88 -0.47 -9.10
CA GLY A 164 -10.65 -0.84 -9.79
C GLY A 164 -9.80 -1.85 -9.02
N VAL A 165 -9.66 -1.65 -7.70
CA VAL A 165 -8.97 -2.59 -6.80
C VAL A 165 -9.67 -3.94 -6.79
N ALA A 166 -11.00 -3.95 -6.69
CA ALA A 166 -11.78 -5.18 -6.67
C ALA A 166 -11.65 -5.98 -7.97
N VAL A 167 -11.76 -5.31 -9.13
CA VAL A 167 -11.63 -5.94 -10.45
C VAL A 167 -10.24 -6.53 -10.66
N ALA A 168 -9.21 -5.87 -10.13
CA ALA A 168 -7.83 -6.35 -10.21
C ALA A 168 -7.51 -7.47 -9.19
N GLY A 169 -8.41 -7.75 -8.24
CA GLY A 169 -8.15 -8.69 -7.13
C GLY A 169 -7.12 -8.15 -6.12
N GLY A 170 -6.97 -6.83 -6.03
CA GLY A 170 -6.02 -6.16 -5.14
C GLY A 170 -5.44 -4.87 -5.71
N MET A 171 -4.59 -4.23 -4.92
CA MET A 171 -3.90 -3.01 -5.31
C MET A 171 -2.66 -3.30 -6.18
N GLU A 172 -2.87 -3.55 -7.47
CA GLU A 172 -1.80 -3.66 -8.46
C GLU A 172 -1.49 -2.28 -9.08
N MET A 173 -0.35 -1.68 -8.76
CA MET A 173 -0.05 -0.28 -9.10
C MET A 173 -0.03 -0.02 -10.62
N GLU A 174 0.48 -0.99 -11.38
CA GLU A 174 0.56 -0.92 -12.84
C GLU A 174 -0.84 -0.98 -13.51
N GLY A 175 -1.83 -1.57 -12.82
CA GLY A 175 -3.22 -1.51 -13.23
C GLY A 175 -3.87 -0.18 -12.85
N LEU A 176 -3.68 0.24 -11.61
CA LEU A 176 -4.27 1.46 -11.05
C LEU A 176 -3.82 2.73 -11.76
N LYS A 177 -2.57 2.79 -12.27
CA LYS A 177 -2.09 3.94 -13.06
C LYS A 177 -2.97 4.26 -14.28
N ARG A 178 -3.66 3.25 -14.84
CA ARG A 178 -4.56 3.41 -16.00
C ARG A 178 -5.89 4.08 -15.62
N LEU A 179 -6.21 4.12 -14.33
CA LEU A 179 -7.40 4.79 -13.81
C LEU A 179 -7.18 6.29 -13.55
N LEU A 180 -5.92 6.76 -13.58
CA LEU A 180 -5.60 8.18 -13.49
C LEU A 180 -6.22 8.95 -14.68
N VAL A 181 -6.38 10.26 -14.52
CA VAL A 181 -6.93 11.15 -15.55
C VAL A 181 -5.95 12.28 -15.86
N PRO A 182 -5.39 12.35 -17.09
CA PRO A 182 -5.47 11.31 -18.13
C PRO A 182 -4.76 10.01 -17.71
N PRO A 183 -5.07 8.86 -18.33
CA PRO A 183 -4.38 7.60 -18.07
C PRO A 183 -2.87 7.72 -18.27
N PHE A 184 -2.09 7.06 -17.40
CA PHE A 184 -0.63 7.10 -17.48
C PHE A 184 -0.06 5.86 -18.15
N GLU A 185 0.66 6.05 -19.26
CA GLU A 185 1.22 4.96 -20.09
C GLU A 185 2.59 4.46 -19.59
N GLY A 186 3.39 5.30 -18.92
CA GLY A 186 4.73 4.94 -18.43
C GLY A 186 4.72 4.05 -17.17
N PRO A 187 5.88 3.55 -16.70
CA PRO A 187 5.96 2.72 -15.49
C PRO A 187 5.34 3.43 -14.29
N TRP A 188 4.50 2.75 -13.50
CA TRP A 188 3.71 3.39 -12.44
C TRP A 188 4.54 4.29 -11.49
N LEU A 189 5.80 3.91 -11.24
CA LEU A 189 6.78 4.64 -10.41
C LEU A 189 7.09 6.06 -10.91
N ALA A 190 6.95 6.30 -12.22
CA ALA A 190 7.18 7.58 -12.86
C ALA A 190 5.93 8.46 -12.88
N ALA A 191 4.76 7.91 -12.53
CA ALA A 191 3.49 8.63 -12.65
C ALA A 191 3.56 9.96 -11.89
N ALA A 192 3.81 9.93 -10.57
CA ALA A 192 3.86 11.14 -9.74
C ALA A 192 4.98 12.14 -10.09
N GLN A 193 5.95 11.76 -10.94
CA GLN A 193 6.99 12.69 -11.41
C GLN A 193 6.52 13.56 -12.57
N THR A 194 5.43 13.17 -13.23
CA THR A 194 4.82 14.01 -14.28
C THR A 194 4.00 15.13 -13.64
N PRO A 195 4.08 16.38 -14.17
CA PRO A 195 3.29 17.48 -13.65
C PRO A 195 1.81 17.11 -13.60
N ALA A 196 1.23 17.11 -12.40
CA ALA A 196 -0.19 16.91 -12.20
C ALA A 196 -0.90 18.28 -12.11
N PRO A 197 -2.11 18.42 -12.65
CA PRO A 197 -2.91 19.61 -12.37
C PRO A 197 -3.18 19.72 -10.86
N PRO A 198 -3.29 20.95 -10.32
CA PRO A 198 -3.66 21.13 -8.92
C PRO A 198 -4.97 20.43 -8.62
N GLY A 199 -5.03 19.70 -7.51
CA GLY A 199 -6.17 18.86 -7.17
C GLY A 199 -6.03 18.21 -5.80
N PRO A 200 -6.97 17.31 -5.46
CA PRO A 200 -6.94 16.59 -4.19
C PRO A 200 -5.65 15.78 -4.04
N GLY A 201 -5.17 15.64 -2.80
CA GLY A 201 -4.00 14.82 -2.50
C GLY A 201 -4.37 13.35 -2.22
N PRO A 202 -3.37 12.50 -1.94
CA PRO A 202 -3.56 11.08 -1.70
C PRO A 202 -4.41 10.77 -0.46
N GLU A 203 -4.51 11.70 0.48
CA GLU A 203 -5.35 11.58 1.68
C GLU A 203 -6.83 11.32 1.38
N THR A 204 -7.29 11.72 0.21
CA THR A 204 -8.68 11.48 -0.22
C THR A 204 -8.99 10.00 -0.50
N LEU A 205 -7.98 9.16 -0.70
CA LEU A 205 -8.13 7.71 -0.85
C LEU A 205 -7.94 6.96 0.48
N ALA A 206 -7.51 7.65 1.55
CA ALA A 206 -7.08 7.02 2.81
C ALA A 206 -8.15 6.13 3.46
N LEU A 207 -9.43 6.56 3.42
CA LEU A 207 -10.52 5.77 4.00
C LEU A 207 -10.69 4.42 3.26
N VAL A 208 -10.69 4.45 1.93
CA VAL A 208 -10.87 3.23 1.11
C VAL A 208 -9.64 2.33 1.21
N VAL A 209 -8.42 2.90 1.18
CA VAL A 209 -7.19 2.13 1.38
C VAL A 209 -7.17 1.45 2.75
N GLY A 210 -7.49 2.18 3.83
CA GLY A 210 -7.54 1.61 5.17
C GLY A 210 -8.54 0.46 5.31
N LEU A 211 -9.74 0.61 4.76
CA LEU A 211 -10.77 -0.44 4.79
C LEU A 211 -10.43 -1.63 3.88
N TRP A 212 -9.81 -1.39 2.73
CA TRP A 212 -9.28 -2.47 1.88
C TRP A 212 -8.15 -3.23 2.60
N SER A 213 -7.22 -2.53 3.25
CA SER A 213 -6.15 -3.16 4.03
C SER A 213 -6.71 -4.01 5.16
N LEU A 214 -7.78 -3.55 5.82
CA LEU A 214 -8.51 -4.32 6.82
C LEU A 214 -9.10 -5.61 6.22
N LEU A 215 -9.80 -5.53 5.08
CA LEU A 215 -10.36 -6.70 4.38
C LEU A 215 -9.26 -7.70 4.01
N ARG A 216 -8.12 -7.19 3.51
CA ARG A 216 -7.03 -8.01 2.97
C ARG A 216 -6.16 -8.66 4.05
N ARG A 217 -5.82 -7.93 5.13
CA ARG A 217 -4.85 -8.39 6.13
C ARG A 217 -5.31 -8.30 7.58
N GLY A 218 -6.46 -7.71 7.87
CA GLY A 218 -6.85 -7.36 9.23
C GLY A 218 -6.15 -6.09 9.71
N LEU A 219 -6.08 -5.93 11.03
CA LEU A 219 -5.45 -4.78 11.68
C LEU A 219 -3.93 -4.92 11.67
N ASP A 220 -3.32 -4.62 10.52
CA ASP A 220 -1.88 -4.65 10.28
C ASP A 220 -1.36 -3.24 9.95
N PRO A 221 -0.79 -2.52 10.93
CA PRO A 221 -0.33 -1.14 10.71
C PRO A 221 0.75 -1.04 9.64
N GLU A 222 1.66 -2.02 9.58
CA GLU A 222 2.75 -2.03 8.61
C GLU A 222 2.22 -2.17 7.19
N PHE A 223 1.33 -3.16 6.97
CA PHE A 223 0.72 -3.37 5.65
C PHE A 223 -0.16 -2.18 5.22
N THR A 224 -0.94 -1.63 6.14
CA THR A 224 -1.84 -0.50 5.85
C THR A 224 -1.05 0.75 5.45
N ALA A 225 0.02 1.07 6.19
CA ALA A 225 0.90 2.18 5.86
C ALA A 225 1.67 1.95 4.55
N ALA A 226 2.14 0.72 4.29
CA ALA A 226 2.77 0.35 3.02
C ALA A 226 1.84 0.53 1.82
N ALA A 227 0.57 0.12 1.96
CA ALA A 227 -0.45 0.28 0.94
C ALA A 227 -0.72 1.75 0.64
N MET A 228 -0.92 2.56 1.68
CA MET A 228 -1.16 3.99 1.52
C MET A 228 0.08 4.72 0.97
N PHE A 229 1.28 4.37 1.42
CA PHE A 229 2.53 4.89 0.85
C PHE A 229 2.63 4.58 -0.65
N SER A 230 2.28 3.36 -1.06
CA SER A 230 2.34 2.98 -2.48
C SER A 230 1.35 3.78 -3.33
N MET A 231 0.14 4.02 -2.83
CA MET A 231 -0.84 4.89 -3.50
C MET A 231 -0.42 6.35 -3.55
N ALA A 232 0.15 6.85 -2.45
CA ALA A 232 0.72 8.18 -2.43
C ALA A 232 1.82 8.25 -3.50
N TYR A 233 2.80 7.34 -3.51
CA TYR A 233 3.89 7.32 -4.49
C TYR A 233 3.44 7.31 -5.96
N LEU A 234 2.29 6.68 -6.26
CA LEU A 234 1.69 6.68 -7.60
C LEU A 234 1.13 8.07 -8.00
N THR A 235 0.66 8.85 -7.02
CA THR A 235 -0.21 10.01 -7.26
C THR A 235 0.41 11.35 -6.84
N ASP A 236 1.28 11.34 -5.83
CA ASP A 236 1.89 12.48 -5.16
C ASP A 236 3.28 12.06 -4.60
N ARG A 237 4.15 13.03 -4.28
CA ARG A 237 5.45 12.78 -3.62
C ARG A 237 5.68 13.65 -2.39
N ASP A 238 4.65 14.38 -1.94
CA ASP A 238 4.71 15.15 -0.71
C ASP A 238 4.71 14.24 0.52
N ALA A 239 5.79 14.29 1.30
CA ALA A 239 5.99 13.43 2.45
C ALA A 239 5.01 13.74 3.60
N ALA A 240 4.61 15.00 3.80
CA ALA A 240 3.69 15.37 4.88
C ALA A 240 2.26 14.92 4.57
N ARG A 241 1.80 15.09 3.33
CA ARG A 241 0.51 14.56 2.86
C ARG A 241 0.48 13.04 2.92
N THR A 242 1.57 12.39 2.50
CA THR A 242 1.70 10.93 2.60
C THR A 242 1.61 10.46 4.05
N ALA A 243 2.31 11.12 4.99
CA ALA A 243 2.25 10.79 6.42
C ALA A 243 0.83 10.96 6.97
N GLY A 244 0.15 12.06 6.62
CA GLY A 244 -1.25 12.29 6.99
C GLY A 244 -2.20 11.22 6.45
N ALA A 245 -2.06 10.86 5.17
CA ALA A 245 -2.86 9.82 4.53
C ALA A 245 -2.64 8.44 5.18
N CYS A 246 -1.39 8.09 5.49
CA CYS A 246 -1.06 6.86 6.22
C CYS A 246 -1.75 6.82 7.58
N LEU A 247 -1.67 7.90 8.37
CA LEU A 247 -2.31 7.96 9.68
C LEU A 247 -3.85 7.82 9.59
N VAL A 248 -4.48 8.49 8.64
CA VAL A 248 -5.93 8.39 8.41
C VAL A 248 -6.33 6.98 7.96
N SER A 249 -5.53 6.31 7.13
CA SER A 249 -5.78 4.93 6.69
C SER A 249 -5.72 3.94 7.86
N LEU A 250 -4.77 4.11 8.77
CA LEU A 250 -4.64 3.31 10.00
C LEU A 250 -5.85 3.47 10.91
N ALA A 251 -6.33 4.70 11.08
CA ALA A 251 -7.54 5.00 11.85
C ALA A 251 -8.80 4.42 11.17
N ALA A 252 -8.92 4.56 9.85
CA ALA A 252 -10.04 4.02 9.08
C ALA A 252 -10.14 2.49 9.20
N ALA A 253 -9.00 1.78 9.17
CA ALA A 253 -8.97 0.34 9.38
C ALA A 253 -9.51 -0.06 10.78
N HIS A 254 -9.09 0.62 11.84
CA HIS A 254 -9.52 0.31 13.21
C HIS A 254 -10.99 0.68 13.46
N LEU A 255 -11.38 1.90 13.10
CA LEU A 255 -12.75 2.38 13.27
C LEU A 255 -13.73 1.59 12.40
N GLY A 256 -13.32 1.23 11.17
CA GLY A 256 -14.07 0.35 10.28
C GLY A 256 -14.32 -1.05 10.87
N ALA A 257 -13.35 -1.58 11.61
CA ALA A 257 -13.51 -2.81 12.40
C ALA A 257 -14.39 -2.65 13.65
N GLY A 258 -14.83 -1.43 13.98
CA GLY A 258 -15.55 -1.14 15.23
C GLY A 258 -14.65 -1.19 16.47
N VAL A 259 -13.32 -1.12 16.29
CA VAL A 259 -12.35 -1.19 17.38
C VAL A 259 -11.91 0.23 17.73
N ARG A 260 -12.12 0.65 18.98
CA ARG A 260 -11.61 1.92 19.48
C ARG A 260 -10.14 1.76 19.89
N PRO A 261 -9.20 2.49 19.28
CA PRO A 261 -7.77 2.32 19.54
C PRO A 261 -7.34 2.90 20.89
N ARG A 262 -6.43 2.19 21.55
CA ARG A 262 -5.73 2.66 22.75
C ARG A 262 -4.75 3.77 22.39
N GLU A 263 -4.36 4.57 23.39
CA GLU A 263 -3.44 5.69 23.17
C GLU A 263 -2.05 5.24 22.69
N GLU A 264 -1.55 4.13 23.22
CA GLU A 264 -0.27 3.52 22.77
C GLU A 264 -0.32 3.09 21.30
N GLU A 265 -1.45 2.53 20.85
CA GLU A 265 -1.65 2.14 19.45
C GLU A 265 -1.64 3.38 18.55
N ARG A 266 -2.30 4.48 18.96
CA ARG A 266 -2.28 5.75 18.20
C ARG A 266 -0.88 6.36 18.10
N ARG A 267 -0.09 6.31 19.19
CA ARG A 267 1.32 6.72 19.15
C ARG A 267 2.12 5.87 18.16
N ALA A 268 1.94 4.56 18.19
CA ALA A 268 2.59 3.65 17.26
C ALA A 268 2.19 3.92 15.80
N TRP A 269 0.92 4.28 15.52
CA TRP A 269 0.48 4.65 14.18
C TRP A 269 1.18 5.90 13.66
N THR A 270 1.36 6.91 14.51
CA THR A 270 2.08 8.14 14.12
C THR A 270 3.51 7.79 13.69
N ALA A 271 4.24 7.02 14.51
CA ALA A 271 5.60 6.60 14.17
C ALA A 271 5.65 5.74 12.89
N THR A 272 4.68 4.85 12.71
CA THR A 272 4.53 4.02 11.50
C THR A 272 4.33 4.88 10.25
N ALA A 273 3.41 5.84 10.32
CA ALA A 273 3.10 6.75 9.22
C ALA A 273 4.30 7.64 8.85
N GLU A 274 5.00 8.21 9.84
CA GLU A 274 6.18 9.05 9.61
C GLU A 274 7.33 8.26 9.00
N ARG A 275 7.57 7.03 9.47
CA ARG A 275 8.62 6.15 8.92
C ARG A 275 8.35 5.77 7.48
N TRP A 276 7.12 5.35 7.15
CA TRP A 276 6.76 5.00 5.76
C TRP A 276 6.80 6.20 4.83
N ALA A 277 6.28 7.35 5.27
CA ALA A 277 6.25 8.56 4.44
C ALA A 277 7.61 9.25 4.29
N GLY A 278 8.50 9.12 5.28
CA GLY A 278 9.73 9.90 5.37
C GLY A 278 9.49 11.37 5.72
N GLY A 279 8.42 11.68 6.45
CA GLY A 279 8.02 13.04 6.81
C GLY A 279 7.12 13.07 8.06
N ALA A 280 7.07 14.21 8.73
CA ALA A 280 6.27 14.36 9.95
C ALA A 280 4.77 14.33 9.66
N VAL A 281 3.99 13.72 10.56
CA VAL A 281 2.53 13.77 10.46
C VAL A 281 2.06 15.21 10.70
N PRO A 282 1.26 15.78 9.78
CA PRO A 282 0.75 17.13 9.92
C PRO A 282 -0.36 17.21 10.97
N SER A 283 -0.55 18.39 11.57
CA SER A 283 -1.55 18.62 12.63
C SER A 283 -2.98 18.32 12.17
N TRP A 284 -3.34 18.66 10.93
CA TRP A 284 -4.67 18.38 10.38
C TRP A 284 -5.02 16.88 10.44
N ALA A 285 -4.04 15.99 10.21
CA ALA A 285 -4.28 14.56 10.21
C ALA A 285 -4.57 14.04 11.63
N ARG A 286 -3.87 14.58 12.63
CA ARG A 286 -4.13 14.27 14.04
C ARG A 286 -5.52 14.74 14.46
N GLU A 287 -5.90 15.96 14.10
CA GLU A 287 -7.25 16.49 14.40
C GLU A 287 -8.35 15.63 13.78
N ILE A 288 -8.21 15.23 12.51
CA ILE A 288 -9.17 14.35 11.84
C ILE A 288 -9.27 12.98 12.54
N VAL A 289 -8.14 12.38 12.91
CA VAL A 289 -8.09 11.05 13.54
C VAL A 289 -8.61 11.05 14.97
N ASP A 290 -8.38 12.14 15.72
CA ASP A 290 -8.84 12.25 17.11
C ASP A 290 -10.32 12.63 17.21
N ALA A 291 -10.87 13.33 16.20
CA ALA A 291 -12.27 13.76 16.19
C ALA A 291 -13.32 12.67 16.48
N PRO A 292 -13.32 11.48 15.83
CA PRO A 292 -14.25 10.40 16.16
C PRO A 292 -14.02 9.78 17.54
N LEU A 293 -12.88 10.07 18.19
CA LEU A 293 -12.50 9.53 19.49
C LEU A 293 -12.85 10.47 20.65
N ARG A 294 -13.25 11.72 20.40
CA ARG A 294 -13.66 12.70 21.42
C ARG A 294 -15.07 12.42 21.93
N GLU A 295 -15.35 12.85 23.15
CA GLU A 295 -16.67 12.79 23.78
C GLU A 295 -17.06 14.21 24.27
N PRO A 296 -18.01 14.90 23.59
CA PRO A 296 -18.72 14.50 22.37
C PRO A 296 -17.83 14.48 21.12
N ILE A 297 -18.27 13.76 20.07
CA ILE A 297 -17.58 13.71 18.77
C ILE A 297 -17.45 15.12 18.20
N ASP A 298 -16.24 15.50 17.80
CA ASP A 298 -15.93 16.85 17.29
C ASP A 298 -15.96 16.91 15.76
N ARG A 299 -17.15 17.11 15.19
CA ARG A 299 -17.30 17.27 13.74
C ARG A 299 -16.80 18.61 13.22
N GLY A 300 -17.02 19.68 13.99
CA GLY A 300 -16.73 21.05 13.57
C GLY A 300 -15.23 21.31 13.47
N GLY A 301 -14.48 20.98 14.52
CA GLY A 301 -13.04 21.22 14.58
C GLY A 301 -12.27 20.45 13.51
N ALA A 302 -12.63 19.18 13.26
CA ALA A 302 -12.00 18.36 12.25
C ALA A 302 -12.18 18.91 10.82
N GLY A 303 -13.41 19.32 10.48
CA GLY A 303 -13.72 19.92 9.17
C GLY A 303 -13.09 21.30 8.98
N GLU A 304 -12.92 22.08 10.06
CA GLU A 304 -12.18 23.35 10.03
C GLU A 304 -10.68 23.14 9.84
N ALA A 305 -10.08 22.20 10.57
CA ALA A 305 -8.67 21.85 10.44
C ALA A 305 -8.34 21.35 9.02
N ALA A 306 -9.21 20.53 8.43
CA ALA A 306 -9.08 20.08 7.05
C ALA A 306 -9.10 21.27 6.06
N ARG A 307 -10.10 22.16 6.18
CA ARG A 307 -10.22 23.35 5.32
C ARG A 307 -9.03 24.29 5.45
N ALA A 308 -8.56 24.55 6.67
CA ALA A 308 -7.40 25.40 6.92
C ALA A 308 -6.10 24.85 6.29
N ALA A 309 -5.99 23.53 6.17
CA ALA A 309 -4.87 22.84 5.54
C ALA A 309 -5.05 22.61 4.03
N GLY A 310 -6.16 23.05 3.42
CA GLY A 310 -6.47 22.81 2.01
C GLY A 310 -6.80 21.34 1.69
N ILE A 311 -7.28 20.59 2.69
CA ILE A 311 -7.71 19.20 2.59
C ILE A 311 -9.24 19.15 2.46
N ASP A 312 -9.76 18.15 1.74
CA ASP A 312 -11.21 17.93 1.62
C ASP A 312 -11.83 17.66 3.01
N PRO A 313 -12.72 18.53 3.52
CA PRO A 313 -13.33 18.35 4.84
C PRO A 313 -14.16 17.07 4.96
N ARG A 314 -14.62 16.52 3.83
CA ARG A 314 -15.35 15.24 3.82
C ARG A 314 -14.49 14.07 4.30
N LEU A 315 -13.16 14.21 4.31
CA LEU A 315 -12.27 13.22 4.91
C LEU A 315 -12.60 13.00 6.40
N ALA A 316 -12.89 14.08 7.13
CA ALA A 316 -13.32 14.00 8.54
C ALA A 316 -14.70 13.37 8.66
N ASP A 317 -15.67 13.80 7.84
CA ASP A 317 -17.03 13.26 7.86
C ASP A 317 -17.05 11.76 7.58
N GLY A 318 -16.29 11.31 6.58
CA GLY A 318 -16.14 9.90 6.24
C GLY A 318 -15.52 9.09 7.36
N LEU A 319 -14.45 9.58 8.01
CA LEU A 319 -13.83 8.87 9.13
C LEU A 319 -14.75 8.78 10.36
N ILE A 320 -15.50 9.85 10.65
CA ILE A 320 -16.48 9.86 11.72
C ILE A 320 -17.61 8.87 11.43
N ALA A 321 -18.10 8.84 10.19
CA ALA A 321 -19.12 7.90 9.76
C ALA A 321 -18.62 6.44 9.86
N CYS A 322 -17.34 6.18 9.54
CA CYS A 322 -16.69 4.89 9.78
C CYS A 322 -16.61 4.50 11.25
N ALA A 323 -16.66 5.42 12.20
CA ALA A 323 -16.64 5.13 13.64
C ALA A 323 -18.05 4.87 14.20
N THR A 324 -19.07 5.52 13.64
CA THR A 324 -20.45 5.40 14.13
C THR A 324 -21.16 4.20 13.49
N PRO A 325 -21.68 3.24 14.27
CA PRO A 325 -22.52 2.17 13.73
C PRO A 325 -23.86 2.74 13.24
N GLY A 326 -24.27 2.36 12.03
CA GLY A 326 -25.57 2.73 11.47
C GLY A 326 -25.72 2.27 10.03
N ALA A 327 -26.96 2.11 9.58
CA ALA A 327 -27.25 1.99 8.15
C ALA A 327 -27.07 3.36 7.48
N GLU A 328 -26.66 3.37 6.21
CA GLU A 328 -26.69 4.56 5.35
C GLU A 328 -27.87 4.40 4.36
N PRO A 329 -29.13 4.58 4.82
CA PRO A 329 -30.31 4.31 3.97
C PRO A 329 -30.37 5.22 2.73
N ASP A 330 -29.72 6.38 2.79
CA ASP A 330 -29.68 7.36 1.71
C ASP A 330 -28.46 7.21 0.79
N ALA A 331 -27.61 6.19 1.01
CA ALA A 331 -26.44 5.97 0.15
C ALA A 331 -26.86 5.61 -1.29
N PRO A 332 -26.31 6.29 -2.32
CA PRO A 332 -26.56 5.92 -3.71
C PRO A 332 -26.22 4.45 -3.99
N LEU A 333 -27.08 3.76 -4.74
CA LEU A 333 -26.92 2.33 -5.08
C LEU A 333 -25.54 2.01 -5.66
N ALA A 334 -25.01 2.87 -6.54
CA ALA A 334 -23.69 2.69 -7.13
C ALA A 334 -22.55 2.62 -6.09
N LEU A 335 -22.67 3.35 -4.97
CA LEU A 335 -21.66 3.30 -3.90
C LEU A 335 -21.80 2.04 -3.05
N VAL A 336 -23.03 1.58 -2.82
CA VAL A 336 -23.31 0.30 -2.16
C VAL A 336 -22.76 -0.85 -3.00
N GLU A 337 -22.96 -0.82 -4.31
CA GLU A 337 -22.40 -1.80 -5.24
C GLU A 337 -20.87 -1.78 -5.25
N ALA A 338 -20.25 -0.60 -5.29
CA ALA A 338 -18.79 -0.48 -5.20
C ALA A 338 -18.23 -1.05 -3.89
N ALA A 339 -18.89 -0.79 -2.76
CA ALA A 339 -18.53 -1.35 -1.46
C ALA A 339 -18.61 -2.89 -1.47
N HIS A 340 -19.74 -3.44 -1.95
CA HIS A 340 -19.96 -4.88 -2.04
C HIS A 340 -18.94 -5.58 -2.95
N VAL A 341 -18.64 -4.96 -4.09
CA VAL A 341 -17.66 -5.45 -5.05
C VAL A 341 -16.27 -5.48 -4.41
N LEU A 342 -15.87 -4.45 -3.66
CA LEU A 342 -14.59 -4.44 -2.94
C LEU A 342 -14.53 -5.51 -1.85
N ILE A 343 -15.61 -5.70 -1.08
CA ILE A 343 -15.68 -6.74 -0.04
C ILE A 343 -15.52 -8.13 -0.66
N LYS A 344 -16.27 -8.42 -1.72
CA LYS A 344 -16.19 -9.71 -2.43
C LYS A 344 -14.84 -9.94 -3.12
N GLY A 345 -14.25 -8.90 -3.70
CA GLY A 345 -12.97 -9.00 -4.40
C GLY A 345 -11.74 -9.06 -3.47
N SER A 346 -11.92 -8.81 -2.18
CA SER A 346 -10.83 -8.82 -1.17
C SER A 346 -10.83 -10.06 -0.27
N ALA A 347 -11.88 -10.88 -0.31
CA ALA A 347 -12.03 -12.14 0.42
C ALA A 347 -11.39 -13.32 -0.34
#